data_AF-A0A3S4J8G5-F1
#
_entry.id   AF-A0A3S4J8G5-F1
#
_cell.length_a   1.000
_cell.length_b   1.000
_cell.length_c   1.000
_cell.angle_alpha   90.00
_cell.angle_beta   90.00
_cell.angle_gamma   90.00
#
_symmetry.space_group_name_H-M   'P 1'
#
loop_
_entity.id
_entity.type
_entity.pdbx_description
1 polymer ?
#
loop_
_entity_poly.entity_id
_entity_poly.type
_entity_poly.pdbx_seq_one_letter_code
_entity_poly.pdbx_strand_id
1 'polypeptide(L)'
;MVIFYDQYGCGRSTHFPHADASFWTIARYLRQLTQLIHHLGIGHGYSILGHSWGGMLAAEHACLQPAGLRGTILASSPASIALWQQESHTAL
;
A
#
# COMPACT_ATOMS: atom_id res chain seq x y z
N MET A 1 18.17 5.25 -4.86
CA MET A 1 17.97 3.93 -4.22
C MET A 1 16.53 3.51 -4.46
N VAL A 2 16.30 2.24 -4.77
CA VAL A 2 14.94 1.66 -4.93
C VAL A 2 14.78 0.59 -3.86
N ILE A 3 13.64 0.59 -3.17
CA ILE A 3 13.36 -0.31 -2.05
C ILE A 3 12.13 -1.11 -2.40
N PHE A 4 12.28 -2.43 -2.43
CA PHE A 4 11.17 -3.37 -2.51
C PHE A 4 11.01 -4.03 -1.15
N TYR A 5 9.76 -4.26 -0.73
CA TYR A 5 9.48 -4.97 0.51
C TYR A 5 8.21 -5.81 0.36
N ASP A 6 8.19 -6.96 1.04
CA ASP A 6 7.00 -7.80 1.15
C ASP A 6 6.13 -7.28 2.30
N GLN A 7 4.83 -7.06 2.06
CA GLN A 7 3.90 -6.65 3.11
C GLN A 7 3.61 -7.81 4.08
N TYR A 8 3.00 -7.52 5.23
CA TYR A 8 2.61 -8.57 6.17
C TYR A 8 1.72 -9.63 5.50
N GLY A 9 1.96 -10.90 5.85
CA GLY A 9 1.20 -12.03 5.33
C GLY A 9 1.71 -12.62 4.01
N CYS A 10 2.79 -12.09 3.43
CA CYS A 10 3.36 -12.65 2.21
C CYS A 10 4.89 -12.64 2.17
N GLY A 11 5.45 -13.40 1.23
CA GLY A 11 6.89 -13.42 0.93
C GLY A 11 7.75 -13.70 2.15
N ARG A 12 8.77 -12.84 2.34
CA ARG A 12 9.75 -12.91 3.44
C ARG A 12 9.30 -12.19 4.71
N SER A 13 8.13 -11.57 4.71
CA SER A 13 7.55 -10.93 5.90
C SER A 13 6.86 -11.96 6.79
N THR A 14 6.53 -11.54 8.02
CA THR A 14 5.83 -12.40 8.99
C THR A 14 4.50 -12.90 8.43
N HIS A 15 4.27 -14.21 8.55
CA HIS A 15 3.03 -14.90 8.19
C HIS A 15 2.11 -15.01 9.41
N PHE A 16 0.80 -14.88 9.18
CA PHE A 16 -0.23 -14.94 10.23
C PHE A 16 -1.30 -15.99 9.86
N PRO A 17 -1.00 -17.30 9.97
CA PRO A 17 -1.87 -18.36 9.45
C PRO A 17 -3.21 -18.51 10.19
N HIS A 18 -3.30 -17.97 11.40
CA HIS A 18 -4.51 -18.02 12.25
C HIS A 18 -5.24 -16.68 12.32
N ALA A 19 -4.82 -15.69 11.53
CA ALA A 19 -5.49 -14.40 11.48
C ALA A 19 -6.85 -14.52 10.75
N ASP A 20 -7.90 -14.02 11.37
CA ASP A 20 -9.20 -13.87 10.70
C ASP A 20 -9.21 -12.69 9.73
N ALA A 21 -10.32 -12.52 8.99
CA ALA A 21 -10.47 -11.46 7.99
C ALA A 21 -10.34 -10.04 8.58
N SER A 22 -10.76 -9.82 9.83
CA SER A 22 -10.66 -8.51 10.51
C SER A 22 -9.20 -8.12 10.81
N PHE A 23 -8.27 -9.06 10.68
CA PHE A 23 -6.85 -8.78 10.78
C PHE A 23 -6.33 -7.97 9.58
N TRP A 24 -6.88 -8.13 8.40
CA TRP A 24 -6.32 -7.60 7.16
C TRP A 24 -6.92 -6.24 6.78
N THR A 25 -6.56 -5.21 7.55
CA THR A 25 -7.09 -3.84 7.39
C THR A 25 -6.09 -2.89 6.74
N ILE A 26 -6.56 -1.94 5.93
CA ILE A 26 -5.74 -0.85 5.34
C ILE A 26 -4.90 -0.13 6.42
N ALA A 27 -5.51 0.23 7.55
CA ALA A 27 -4.83 0.90 8.65
C ALA A 27 -3.59 0.14 9.18
N ARG A 28 -3.58 -1.19 9.08
CA ARG A 28 -2.44 -2.02 9.50
C ARG A 28 -1.29 -1.95 8.52
N TYR A 29 -1.59 -2.01 7.24
CA TYR A 29 -0.60 -1.86 6.17
C TYR A 29 -0.02 -0.43 6.16
N LEU A 30 -0.83 0.60 6.43
CA LEU A 30 -0.33 1.97 6.60
C LEU A 30 0.63 2.11 7.79
N ARG A 31 0.32 1.47 8.92
CA ARG A 31 1.23 1.40 10.07
C ARG A 31 2.53 0.68 9.72
N GLN A 32 2.44 -0.46 9.03
CA GLN A 32 3.63 -1.20 8.55
C GLN A 32 4.51 -0.32 7.66
N LEU A 33 3.91 0.38 6.69
CA LEU A 33 4.63 1.27 5.78
C LEU A 33 5.33 2.40 6.54
N THR A 34 4.64 3.03 7.49
CA THR A 34 5.22 4.09 8.33
C THR A 34 6.38 3.58 9.17
N GLN A 35 6.26 2.38 9.76
CA GLN A 35 7.33 1.74 10.51
C GLN A 35 8.55 1.45 9.62
N LEU A 36 8.33 0.98 8.38
CA LEU A 36 9.41 0.73 7.43
C LEU A 36 10.13 2.03 7.04
N ILE A 37 9.38 3.10 6.71
CA ILE A 37 9.93 4.42 6.37
C ILE A 37 10.80 4.96 7.52
N HIS A 38 10.31 4.82 8.75
CA HIS A 38 11.06 5.22 9.94
C HIS A 38 12.31 4.37 10.16
N HIS A 39 12.18 3.04 10.09
CA HIS A 39 13.29 2.10 10.29
C HIS A 39 14.43 2.33 9.29
N LEU A 40 14.09 2.64 8.04
CA LEU A 40 15.09 2.91 6.99
C LEU A 40 15.64 4.35 7.04
N GLY A 41 15.12 5.21 7.92
CA GLY A 41 15.59 6.59 8.09
C GLY A 41 15.24 7.52 6.91
N ILE A 42 14.32 7.13 6.03
CA ILE A 42 13.98 7.86 4.80
C ILE A 42 12.79 8.83 4.96
N GLY A 43 12.27 8.99 6.17
CA GLY A 43 11.08 9.81 6.45
C GLY A 43 11.22 11.31 6.13
N HIS A 44 12.41 11.81 5.85
CA HIS A 44 12.68 13.19 5.46
C HIS A 44 12.55 13.43 3.94
N GLY A 45 12.41 12.37 3.14
CA GLY A 45 12.33 12.50 1.68
C GLY A 45 12.23 11.16 0.97
N TYR A 46 11.05 10.84 0.44
CA TYR A 46 10.83 9.65 -0.37
C TYR A 46 9.71 9.88 -1.40
N SER A 47 9.70 9.06 -2.44
CA SER A 47 8.55 8.91 -3.33
C SER A 47 8.08 7.47 -3.25
N ILE A 48 6.78 7.24 -3.43
CA ILE A 48 6.20 5.90 -3.39
C ILE A 48 5.61 5.53 -4.75
N LEU A 49 5.88 4.32 -5.19
CA LEU A 49 5.23 3.71 -6.35
C LEU A 49 4.41 2.54 -5.84
N GLY A 50 3.13 2.51 -6.21
CA GLY A 50 2.23 1.42 -5.92
C GLY A 50 1.61 0.86 -7.19
N HIS A 51 1.61 -0.47 -7.32
CA HIS A 51 0.96 -1.16 -8.43
C HIS A 51 -0.25 -1.98 -7.94
N SER A 52 -1.36 -1.94 -8.66
CA SER A 52 -2.61 -2.62 -8.29
C SER A 52 -3.04 -2.26 -6.85
N TRP A 53 -3.20 -3.24 -5.96
CA TRP A 53 -3.43 -3.02 -4.52
C TRP A 53 -2.39 -2.06 -3.90
N GLY A 54 -1.13 -2.16 -4.31
CA GLY A 54 -0.07 -1.28 -3.82
C GLY A 54 -0.33 0.19 -4.12
N GLY A 55 -0.98 0.51 -5.24
CA GLY A 55 -1.36 1.88 -5.56
C GLY A 55 -2.52 2.38 -4.71
N MET A 56 -3.50 1.52 -4.39
CA MET A 56 -4.54 1.87 -3.41
C MET A 56 -3.92 2.23 -2.05
N LEU A 57 -3.00 1.39 -1.54
CA LEU A 57 -2.30 1.68 -0.29
C LEU A 57 -1.44 2.95 -0.36
N ALA A 58 -0.78 3.19 -1.50
CA ALA A 58 0.02 4.40 -1.71
C ALA A 58 -0.85 5.67 -1.75
N ALA A 59 -2.05 5.59 -2.32
CA ALA A 59 -3.03 6.68 -2.31
C ALA A 59 -3.53 6.98 -0.88
N GLU A 60 -3.92 5.93 -0.13
CA GLU A 60 -4.31 6.05 1.28
C GLU A 60 -3.22 6.71 2.12
N HIS A 61 -1.96 6.32 1.92
CA HIS A 61 -0.81 6.92 2.59
C HIS A 61 -0.60 8.39 2.20
N ALA A 62 -0.75 8.73 0.92
CA ALA A 62 -0.62 10.10 0.44
C ALA A 62 -1.72 11.03 1.01
N CYS A 63 -2.94 10.51 1.20
CA CYS A 63 -4.05 11.24 1.82
C CYS A 63 -3.76 11.63 3.28
N LEU A 64 -2.85 10.93 3.97
CA LEU A 64 -2.39 11.31 5.31
C LEU A 64 -1.39 12.49 5.30
N GLN A 65 -1.01 12.98 4.12
CA GLN A 65 -0.10 14.12 3.92
C GLN A 65 1.22 14.04 4.71
N PRO A 66 1.95 12.92 4.67
CA PRO A 66 3.21 12.78 5.39
C PRO A 66 4.26 13.76 4.85
N ALA A 67 4.86 14.56 5.73
CA ALA A 67 5.74 15.68 5.36
C ALA A 67 6.93 15.31 4.44
N GLY A 68 7.45 14.09 4.54
CA GLY A 68 8.57 13.62 3.71
C GLY A 68 8.18 13.06 2.35
N LEU A 69 6.89 12.91 2.04
CA LEU A 69 6.44 12.36 0.76
C LEU A 69 6.54 13.43 -0.34
N ARG A 70 7.36 13.15 -1.35
CA ARG A 70 7.63 14.06 -2.48
C ARG A 70 6.75 13.80 -3.69
N GLY A 71 6.21 12.59 -3.81
CA GLY A 71 5.35 12.21 -4.91
C GLY A 71 4.93 10.74 -4.86
N THR A 72 3.81 10.46 -5.52
CA THR A 72 3.20 9.14 -5.58
C THR A 72 2.94 8.75 -7.02
N ILE A 73 3.31 7.52 -7.40
CA ILE A 73 3.00 6.91 -8.69
C ILE A 73 1.99 5.79 -8.45
N LEU A 74 0.81 5.91 -9.06
CA LEU A 74 -0.26 4.92 -9.03
C LEU A 74 -0.28 4.16 -10.36
N ALA A 75 0.31 2.97 -10.39
CA ALA A 75 0.43 2.17 -11.60
C ALA A 75 -0.68 1.12 -11.66
N SER A 76 -1.54 1.16 -12.69
CA SER A 76 -2.59 0.14 -12.92
C SER A 76 -3.42 -0.17 -11.67
N SER A 77 -3.83 0.87 -10.95
CA SER A 77 -4.47 0.75 -9.64
C SER A 77 -5.88 1.34 -9.67
N PRO A 78 -6.91 0.61 -9.21
CA PRO A 78 -8.27 1.14 -9.17
C PRO A 78 -8.39 2.18 -8.04
N ALA A 79 -9.12 3.26 -8.30
CA ALA A 79 -9.48 4.23 -7.26
C ALA A 79 -10.70 3.79 -6.43
N SER A 80 -11.47 2.81 -6.93
CA SER A 80 -12.63 2.23 -6.26
C SER A 80 -12.79 0.77 -6.69
N ILE A 81 -12.94 -0.13 -5.71
CA ILE A 81 -13.19 -1.56 -5.98
C ILE A 81 -14.58 -1.76 -6.57
N ALA A 82 -15.59 -1.00 -6.11
CA ALA A 82 -16.94 -1.10 -6.65
C ALA A 82 -16.98 -0.69 -8.14
N LEU A 83 -16.29 0.39 -8.51
CA LEU A 83 -16.18 0.81 -9.91
C LEU A 83 -15.39 -0.22 -10.73
N TRP A 84 -14.28 -0.72 -10.20
CA TRP A 84 -13.49 -1.76 -10.87
C TRP A 84 -14.33 -3.02 -11.13
N GLN A 85 -15.14 -3.45 -10.16
CA GLN A 85 -16.06 -4.58 -10.33
C GLN A 85 -17.09 -4.30 -11.41
N GLN A 86 -17.74 -3.13 -11.38
CA GLN A 86 -18.73 -2.74 -12.38
C GLN A 86 -18.15 -2.80 -13.80
N GLU A 87 -16.99 -2.18 -14.02
CA GLU A 87 -16.32 -2.13 -15.32
C GLU A 87 -15.86 -3.52 -15.80
N SER A 88 -15.39 -4.37 -14.86
CA SER A 88 -14.96 -5.74 -15.15
C SER A 88 -16.12 -6.63 -15.58
N HIS A 89 -17.34 -6.35 -15.12
CA HIS A 89 -18.55 -7.09 -15.47
C HIS A 89 -19.22 -6.57 -16.76
N THR A 90 -18.95 -5.33 -17.18
CA THR A 90 -19.42 -4.77 -18.46
C THR A 90 -18.50 -5.07 -19.65
N ALA A 91 -17.29 -5.59 -19.40
CA ALA A 91 -16.29 -5.89 -20.44
C ALA A 91 -16.45 -7.29 -21.10
N LEU A 92 -17.59 -7.97 -20.90
CA LEU A 92 -17.99 -9.23 -21.53
C LEU A 92 -19.42 -9.11 -22.06
#